data_AF-A0A524DZD4-F1
#
_entry.id   AF-A0A524DZD4-F1
#
_cell.length_a   1.000
_cell.length_b   1.000
_cell.length_c   1.000
_cell.angle_alpha   90.00
_cell.angle_beta   90.00
_cell.angle_gamma   90.00
#
_symmetry.space_group_name_H-M   'P 1'
#
loop_
_entity.id
_entity.type
_entity.pdbx_description
1 polymer ?
#
loop_
_entity_poly.entity_id
_entity_poly.type
_entity_poly.pdbx_seq_one_letter_code
_entity_poly.pdbx_strand_id
1 'polypeptide(L)'
;MKRYKSIDVVRGIAILGMIFGHILNWWIIPEDYWLYLFLYYCLGPIAAGGFLFISGFSAIFAYKKSMIMTRKSDDFNMKMVRNVYMLRVLLLLLIAFIYNIAIALTINDLTWIWAWFVLQTIG
;
A
#
# COMPACT_ATOMS: atom_id res chain seq x y z
N MET A 1 -1.11 20.13 -5.88
CA MET A 1 -0.22 19.10 -6.48
C MET A 1 -0.93 18.41 -7.65
N LYS A 2 -0.49 18.60 -8.90
CA LYS A 2 -1.03 17.80 -10.03
C LYS A 2 -0.75 16.30 -9.81
N ARG A 3 -1.80 15.51 -9.65
CA ARG A 3 -1.81 14.05 -9.47
C ARG A 3 -1.78 13.36 -10.82
N TYR A 4 -1.12 12.21 -10.93
CA TYR A 4 -1.10 11.43 -12.16
C TYR A 4 -2.26 10.44 -12.13
N LYS A 5 -3.36 10.80 -12.79
CA LYS A 5 -4.61 10.02 -12.78
C LYS A 5 -4.40 8.56 -13.17
N SER A 6 -3.54 8.28 -14.15
CA SER A 6 -3.21 6.91 -14.55
C SER A 6 -2.55 6.10 -13.43
N ILE A 7 -1.62 6.69 -12.67
CA ILE A 7 -0.95 6.04 -11.54
C ILE A 7 -1.98 5.73 -10.44
N ASP A 8 -2.86 6.69 -10.14
CA ASP A 8 -3.92 6.49 -9.14
C ASP A 8 -4.91 5.37 -9.56
N VAL A 9 -5.26 5.28 -10.85
CA VAL A 9 -6.15 4.23 -11.38
C VAL A 9 -5.53 2.84 -11.26
N VAL A 10 -4.27 2.66 -11.71
CA VAL A 10 -3.64 1.34 -11.66
C VAL A 10 -3.40 0.92 -10.20
N ARG A 11 -3.07 1.86 -9.31
CA ARG A 11 -3.03 1.60 -7.86
C ARG A 11 -4.39 1.14 -7.33
N GLY A 12 -5.48 1.79 -7.75
CA GLY A 12 -6.84 1.42 -7.36
C GLY A 12 -7.20 0.00 -7.80
N ILE A 13 -6.85 -0.39 -9.03
CA ILE A 13 -7.05 -1.76 -9.55
C ILE A 13 -6.28 -2.78 -8.69
N ALA A 14 -5.04 -2.45 -8.31
CA ALA A 14 -4.23 -3.33 -7.48
C ALA A 14 -4.84 -3.52 -6.07
N ILE A 15 -5.37 -2.45 -5.45
CA ILE A 15 -6.12 -2.54 -4.19
C ILE A 15 -7.36 -3.41 -4.36
N LEU A 16 -8.14 -3.22 -5.42
CA LEU A 16 -9.32 -4.04 -5.70
C LEU A 16 -8.95 -5.52 -5.84
N GLY A 17 -7.84 -5.84 -6.52
CA GLY A 17 -7.35 -7.20 -6.64
C GLY A 17 -7.00 -7.83 -5.29
N MET A 18 -6.36 -7.09 -4.38
CA MET A 18 -6.06 -7.57 -3.02
C MET A 18 -7.34 -7.81 -2.21
N ILE A 19 -8.30 -6.87 -2.23
CA ILE A 19 -9.60 -7.03 -1.56
C ILE A 19 -10.35 -8.24 -2.11
N PHE A 20 -10.37 -8.40 -3.44
CA PHE A 20 -11.00 -9.53 -4.10
C PHE A 20 -10.41 -10.87 -3.64
N GLY A 21 -9.07 -10.97 -3.55
CA GLY A 21 -8.41 -12.18 -3.05
C GLY A 21 -8.82 -12.55 -1.63
N HIS A 22 -8.96 -11.55 -0.73
CA HIS A 22 -9.42 -11.79 0.64
C HIS A 22 -10.89 -12.23 0.72
N ILE A 23 -11.77 -11.58 -0.04
CA ILE A 23 -13.19 -11.96 -0.10
C ILE A 23 -13.33 -13.38 -0.65
N LEU A 24 -12.58 -13.71 -1.70
CA LEU A 24 -12.63 -15.03 -2.32
C LEU A 24 -12.15 -16.11 -1.35
N ASN A 25 -11.09 -15.87 -0.58
CA ASN A 25 -10.65 -16.78 0.49
C ASN A 25 -11.73 -17.00 1.56
N TRP A 26 -12.51 -15.97 1.90
CA TRP A 26 -13.56 -16.08 2.93
C TRP A 26 -14.83 -16.77 2.44
N TRP A 27 -15.11 -16.73 1.14
CA TRP A 27 -16.35 -17.26 0.57
C TRP A 27 -16.19 -18.61 -0.13
N ILE A 28 -14.97 -19.04 -0.44
CA ILE A 28 -14.77 -20.31 -1.14
C ILE A 28 -15.02 -21.51 -0.21
N ILE A 29 -15.70 -22.52 -0.74
CA ILE A 29 -15.90 -23.79 -0.05
C ILE A 29 -14.66 -24.68 -0.18
N PRO A 30 -14.40 -25.60 0.78
CA PRO A 30 -13.19 -26.43 0.79
C PRO A 30 -12.96 -27.22 -0.50
N GLU A 31 -14.03 -27.67 -1.15
CA GLU A 31 -13.99 -28.47 -2.38
C GLU A 31 -13.39 -27.68 -3.56
N ASP A 32 -13.60 -26.36 -3.57
CA ASP A 32 -13.15 -25.46 -4.64
C ASP A 32 -11.86 -24.71 -4.29
N TYR A 33 -11.22 -25.02 -3.16
CA TYR A 33 -10.03 -24.30 -2.68
C TYR A 33 -8.86 -24.27 -3.69
N TRP A 34 -8.78 -25.26 -4.57
CA TRP A 34 -7.81 -25.30 -5.67
C TRP A 34 -7.91 -24.07 -6.60
N LEU A 35 -9.13 -23.56 -6.84
CA LEU A 35 -9.38 -22.36 -7.64
C LEU A 35 -8.84 -21.11 -6.93
N TYR A 36 -9.05 -21.01 -5.62
CA TYR A 36 -8.45 -19.94 -4.82
C TYR A 36 -6.93 -19.96 -4.92
N LEU A 37 -6.29 -21.13 -4.75
CA LEU A 37 -4.84 -21.25 -4.85
C LEU A 37 -4.33 -20.80 -6.22
N PHE A 38 -4.98 -21.26 -7.30
CA PHE A 38 -4.63 -20.83 -8.65
C PHE A 38 -4.71 -19.31 -8.82
N LEU A 39 -5.83 -18.70 -8.43
CA LEU A 39 -6.01 -17.25 -8.51
C LEU A 39 -5.03 -16.49 -7.62
N TYR A 40 -4.75 -16.99 -6.41
CA TYR A 40 -3.81 -16.38 -5.47
C TYR A 40 -2.39 -16.36 -6.05
N TYR A 41 -1.92 -17.48 -6.61
CA TYR A 41 -0.56 -17.54 -7.18
C TYR A 41 -0.44 -16.77 -8.50
N CYS A 42 -1.48 -16.70 -9.32
CA CYS A 42 -1.45 -15.93 -10.56
C CYS A 42 -1.64 -14.42 -10.35
N LEU A 43 -2.64 -14.02 -9.55
CA LEU A 43 -3.05 -12.62 -9.40
C LEU A 43 -2.46 -11.95 -8.17
N GLY A 44 -2.13 -12.69 -7.12
CA GLY A 44 -1.54 -12.16 -5.88
C GLY A 44 -0.26 -11.35 -6.13
N PRO A 45 0.74 -11.89 -6.86
CA PRO A 45 1.96 -11.15 -7.20
C PRO A 45 1.69 -9.90 -8.05
N ILE A 46 0.69 -9.95 -8.95
CA ILE A 46 0.32 -8.80 -9.79
C ILE A 46 -0.36 -7.72 -8.95
N ALA A 47 -1.29 -8.10 -8.08
CA ALA A 47 -2.01 -7.16 -7.23
C ALA A 47 -1.08 -6.56 -6.17
N ALA A 48 -0.47 -7.37 -5.31
CA ALA A 48 0.39 -6.89 -4.23
C ALA A 48 1.71 -6.30 -4.76
N GLY A 49 2.38 -6.99 -5.68
CA GLY A 49 3.63 -6.52 -6.27
C GLY A 49 3.41 -5.31 -7.18
N GLY A 50 2.36 -5.31 -7.99
CA GLY A 50 1.99 -4.15 -8.82
C GLY A 50 1.62 -2.94 -7.98
N PHE A 51 0.89 -3.13 -6.87
CA PHE A 51 0.62 -2.07 -5.91
C PHE A 51 1.91 -1.44 -5.39
N LEU A 52 2.84 -2.26 -4.89
CA LEU A 52 4.10 -1.81 -4.31
C LEU A 52 4.98 -1.10 -5.36
N PHE A 53 5.03 -1.63 -6.58
CA PHE A 53 5.74 -1.04 -7.71
C PHE A 53 5.20 0.36 -8.05
N ILE A 54 3.89 0.51 -8.24
CA ILE A 54 3.25 1.78 -8.59
C ILE A 54 3.38 2.80 -7.46
N SER A 55 3.31 2.34 -6.20
CA SER A 55 3.58 3.18 -5.03
C SER A 55 5.02 3.71 -5.03
N GLY A 56 6.00 2.86 -5.32
CA GLY A 56 7.40 3.28 -5.48
C GLY A 56 7.61 4.34 -6.57
N PHE A 57 7.05 4.11 -7.77
CA PHE A 57 7.13 5.08 -8.87
C PHE A 57 6.50 6.43 -8.49
N SER A 58 5.34 6.41 -7.84
CA SER A 58 4.68 7.64 -7.39
C SER A 58 5.54 8.45 -6.42
N ALA A 59 6.25 7.77 -5.50
CA ALA A 59 7.12 8.40 -4.52
C ALA A 59 8.31 9.09 -5.20
N ILE A 60 8.90 8.43 -6.20
CA ILE A 60 9.99 9.01 -7.01
C ILE A 60 9.51 10.25 -7.77
N PHE A 61 8.32 10.19 -8.40
CA PHE A 61 7.76 11.35 -9.10
C PHE A 61 7.42 12.50 -8.14
N ALA A 62 6.89 12.19 -6.96
CA ALA A 62 6.63 13.19 -5.92
C ALA A 62 7.93 13.85 -5.46
N TYR A 63 8.97 13.06 -5.20
CA TYR A 63 10.29 13.55 -4.80
C TYR A 63 10.92 14.45 -5.87
N LYS A 64 10.96 14.01 -7.13
CA LYS A 64 11.50 14.81 -8.25
C LYS A 64 10.79 16.16 -8.38
N LYS A 65 9.48 16.18 -8.19
CA LYS A 65 8.69 17.41 -8.22
C LYS A 65 9.00 18.34 -7.05
N SER A 66 9.14 17.78 -5.85
CA SER A 66 9.54 18.54 -4.67
C SER A 66 10.89 19.22 -4.87
N MET A 67 11.85 18.53 -5.50
CA MET A 67 13.15 19.14 -5.86
C MET A 67 13.04 20.31 -6.84
N ILE A 68 12.10 20.23 -7.80
CA ILE A 68 11.86 21.31 -8.76
C ILE A 68 11.21 22.51 -8.07
N MET A 69 10.30 22.29 -7.11
CA MET A 69 9.66 23.37 -6.34
C MET A 69 10.64 24.08 -5.40
N THR A 70 11.50 23.33 -4.70
CA THR A 70 12.55 23.93 -3.84
C THR A 70 13.58 24.75 -4.62
N ARG A 71 13.72 24.53 -5.94
CA ARG A 71 14.58 25.37 -6.80
C ARG A 71 13.89 26.65 -7.31
N LYS A 72 12.57 26.74 -7.19
CA LYS A 72 11.77 27.84 -7.76
C LYS A 72 11.20 28.81 -6.71
N SER A 73 11.25 28.46 -5.42
CA SER A 73 10.76 29.32 -4.34
C SER A 73 11.72 29.28 -3.16
N ASP A 74 12.11 30.45 -2.65
CA ASP A 74 12.95 30.59 -1.46
C ASP A 74 12.23 30.17 -0.15
N ASP A 75 10.89 30.11 -0.16
CA ASP A 75 10.07 29.70 0.99
C ASP A 75 10.09 28.19 1.30
N PHE A 76 10.57 27.34 0.38
CA PHE A 76 10.52 25.88 0.54
C PHE A 76 11.88 25.25 0.81
N ASN A 77 12.12 24.88 2.07
CA ASN A 77 13.30 24.11 2.47
C ASN A 77 13.09 22.60 2.25
N MET A 78 14.05 21.94 1.59
CA MET A 78 14.04 20.49 1.37
C MET A 78 13.89 19.68 2.68
N LYS A 79 14.46 20.18 3.80
CA LYS A 79 14.31 19.55 5.12
C LYS A 79 12.84 19.52 5.57
N MET A 80 12.08 20.57 5.30
CA MET A 80 10.67 20.66 5.66
C MET A 80 9.82 19.69 4.84
N VAL A 81 10.04 19.63 3.52
CA VAL A 81 9.33 18.68 2.64
C VAL A 81 9.60 17.23 3.06
N ARG A 82 10.86 16.90 3.34
CA ARG A 82 11.24 15.56 3.82
C ARG A 82 10.55 15.23 5.13
N ASN A 83 10.56 16.15 6.10
CA ASN A 83 9.97 15.90 7.42
C ASN A 83 8.45 15.69 7.32
N VAL A 84 7.74 16.47 6.50
CA VAL A 84 6.30 16.27 6.27
C VAL A 84 6.02 14.89 5.65
N TYR A 85 6.83 14.48 4.67
CA TYR A 85 6.67 13.17 4.05
C TYR A 85 6.95 12.02 5.02
N MET A 86 8.06 12.11 5.78
CA MET A 86 8.43 11.12 6.80
C MET A 86 7.39 11.02 7.91
N LEU A 87 6.85 12.15 8.37
CA LEU A 87 5.84 12.17 9.43
C LEU A 87 4.53 11.53 8.95
N ARG A 88 4.13 11.77 7.69
CA ARG A 88 2.95 11.14 7.09
C ARG A 88 3.12 9.63 6.95
N VAL A 89 4.28 9.17 6.48
CA VAL A 89 4.59 7.74 6.37
C VAL A 89 4.65 7.10 7.76
N LEU A 90 5.25 7.75 8.74
CA LEU A 90 5.31 7.28 10.12
C LEU A 90 3.92 7.14 10.74
N LEU A 91 3.04 8.11 10.52
CA LEU A 91 1.67 8.09 11.03
C LEU A 91 0.88 6.91 10.43
N LEU A 92 1.01 6.67 9.12
CA LEU A 92 0.40 5.52 8.45
C LEU A 92 0.96 4.18 8.94
N LEU A 93 2.28 4.13 9.17
CA LEU A 93 2.95 2.95 9.73
C LEU A 93 2.41 2.61 11.13
N LEU A 94 2.26 3.62 11.99
CA LEU A 94 1.71 3.44 13.34
C LEU A 94 0.27 2.91 13.29
N ILE A 95 -0.60 3.51 12.46
CA ILE A 95 -1.98 3.05 12.30
C ILE A 95 -2.01 1.59 11.82
N ALA A 96 -1.17 1.23 10.85
CA ALA A 96 -1.09 -0.13 10.33
C ALA A 96 -0.64 -1.13 11.40
N PHE A 97 0.35 -0.78 12.23
CA PHE A 97 0.79 -1.66 13.32
C PHE A 97 -0.28 -1.84 14.38
N ILE A 98 -0.97 -0.77 14.79
CA ILE A 98 -2.05 -0.86 15.77
C ILE A 98 -3.15 -1.82 15.26
N TYR A 99 -3.55 -1.67 14.00
CA TYR A 99 -4.54 -2.55 13.38
C TYR A 99 -4.06 -4.01 13.33
N ASN A 100 -2.85 -4.27 12.82
CA ASN A 100 -2.32 -5.62 12.70
C ASN A 100 -2.11 -6.30 14.07
N ILE A 101 -1.70 -5.56 15.10
CA ILE A 101 -1.58 -6.08 16.48
C ILE A 101 -2.96 -6.43 17.03
N ALA A 102 -3.97 -5.58 16.85
CA ALA A 102 -5.32 -5.86 17.30
C ALA A 102 -5.90 -7.15 16.67
N ILE A 103 -5.63 -7.36 15.37
CA ILE A 103 -6.04 -8.59 14.67
C ILE A 103 -5.26 -9.80 15.18
N ALA A 104 -3.94 -9.69 15.32
CA ALA A 104 -3.08 -10.78 15.82
C ALA A 104 -3.50 -11.26 17.21
N LEU A 105 -3.85 -10.33 18.11
CA LEU A 105 -4.39 -10.66 19.44
C LEU A 105 -5.77 -11.33 19.37
N THR A 106 -6.61 -10.94 18.41
CA THR A 106 -7.95 -11.53 18.22
C THR A 106 -7.87 -12.98 17.72
N ILE A 107 -6.90 -13.27 16.84
CA ILE A 107 -6.69 -14.59 16.23
C ILE A 107 -5.75 -15.47 17.08
N ASN A 108 -5.15 -14.89 18.13
CA ASN A 108 -4.15 -15.52 19.00
C ASN A 108 -2.94 -16.10 18.23
N ASP A 109 -2.55 -15.39 17.16
CA ASP A 109 -1.43 -15.75 16.31
C ASP A 109 -0.62 -14.49 15.98
N LEU A 110 0.60 -14.41 16.56
CA LEU A 110 1.50 -13.27 16.39
C LEU A 110 2.04 -13.13 14.95
N THR A 111 1.94 -14.16 14.10
CA THR A 111 2.40 -14.07 12.71
C THR A 111 1.54 -13.13 11.87
N TRP A 112 0.30 -12.86 12.32
CA TRP A 112 -0.65 -11.96 11.66
C TRP A 112 -0.30 -10.47 11.76
N ILE A 113 0.76 -10.11 12.50
CA ILE A 113 1.30 -8.73 12.51
C ILE A 113 1.69 -8.29 11.08
N TRP A 114 1.98 -9.25 10.21
CA TRP A 114 2.40 -9.05 8.82
C TRP A 114 1.27 -9.22 7.79
N ALA A 115 0.03 -9.44 8.20
CA ALA A 115 -1.03 -9.82 7.27
C ALA A 115 -1.51 -8.66 6.37
N TRP A 116 -1.56 -7.41 6.89
CA TRP A 116 -2.12 -6.27 6.15
C TRP A 116 -1.10 -5.15 5.90
N PHE A 117 -0.18 -5.39 4.96
CA PHE A 117 0.80 -4.41 4.49
C PHE A 117 0.20 -3.26 3.65
N VAL A 118 -1.03 -3.42 3.18
CA VAL A 118 -1.71 -2.42 2.34
C VAL A 118 -1.81 -1.06 3.04
N LEU A 119 -2.09 -1.05 4.35
CA LEU A 119 -2.18 0.18 5.14
C LEU A 119 -0.84 0.94 5.21
N GLN A 120 0.28 0.22 5.19
CA GLN A 120 1.62 0.81 5.27
C GLN A 120 2.03 1.48 3.95
N THR A 121 1.36 1.16 2.85
CA THR A 121 1.84 1.43 1.49
C THR A 121 0.88 2.34 0.69
N ILE A 122 -0.17 2.86 1.33
CA ILE A 122 -1.14 3.83 0.78
C ILE A 122 -0.60 5.28 0.76
N GLY A 123 0.47 5.58 1.52
CA GLY A 123 1.01 6.93 1.75
C GLY A 123 1.43 7.72 0.52
#